data_AF-A0A0T6AV81-F1
#
_entry.id   AF-A0A0T6AV81-F1
#
_cell.length_a   1.000
_cell.length_b   1.000
_cell.length_c   1.000
_cell.angle_alpha   90.00
_cell.angle_beta   90.00
_cell.angle_gamma   90.00
#
_symmetry.space_group_name_H-M   'P 1'
#
loop_
_entity.id
_entity.type
_entity.pdbx_description
1 polymer ?
#
loop_
_entity_poly.entity_id
_entity_poly.type
_entity_poly.pdbx_seq_one_letter_code
_entity_poly.pdbx_strand_id
1 'polypeptide(L)'
;EDLILLKNRYEEYKLEMPQVYGVISSCIIWKKRASGPIHFKIFSVTGDDYLKSGTFIFIWEYTSCNLFAFTLEKHCIALHKGLSQTKRIKWNEERIWFLVPHSCISIAVDITEKLELSHCKRFDAAMWILEKEESLKFDNPR
;
A
#
# COMPACT_ATOMS: atom_id res chain seq x y z
N GLU A 1 -7.61 -2.89 -15.48
CA GLU A 1 -8.17 -4.21 -15.19
C GLU A 1 -7.64 -4.75 -13.86
N ASP A 2 -6.32 -4.79 -13.67
CA ASP A 2 -5.68 -5.37 -12.48
C ASP A 2 -6.13 -4.81 -11.13
N LEU A 3 -6.38 -3.51 -11.05
CA LEU A 3 -6.85 -2.90 -9.80
C LEU A 3 -8.25 -3.36 -9.38
N ILE A 4 -9.14 -3.63 -10.35
CA ILE A 4 -10.48 -4.11 -10.07
C ILE A 4 -10.41 -5.56 -9.59
N LEU A 5 -9.57 -6.38 -10.23
CA LEU A 5 -9.31 -7.75 -9.82
C LEU A 5 -8.69 -7.81 -8.41
N LEU A 6 -7.71 -6.95 -8.13
CA LEU A 6 -7.13 -6.80 -6.80
C LEU A 6 -8.18 -6.36 -5.77
N LYS A 7 -9.00 -5.35 -6.08
CA LYS A 7 -10.09 -4.91 -5.19
C LYS A 7 -11.05 -6.05 -4.87
N ASN A 8 -11.48 -6.81 -5.88
CA ASN A 8 -12.39 -7.94 -5.71
C ASN A 8 -11.79 -9.00 -4.79
N ARG A 9 -10.50 -9.31 -4.94
CA ARG A 9 -9.79 -10.23 -4.05
C ARG A 9 -9.77 -9.73 -2.59
N TYR A 10 -9.65 -8.42 -2.39
CA TYR A 10 -9.66 -7.82 -1.05
C TYR A 10 -11.06 -7.54 -0.49
N GLU A 11 -12.13 -7.79 -1.26
CA GLU A 11 -13.51 -7.55 -0.82
C GLU A 11 -13.87 -8.39 0.41
N GLU A 12 -13.39 -9.64 0.47
CA GLU A 12 -13.59 -10.56 1.59
C GLU A 12 -12.92 -10.07 2.88
N TYR A 13 -11.84 -9.29 2.75
CA TYR A 13 -11.01 -8.81 3.86
C TYR A 13 -11.33 -7.36 4.25
N LYS A 14 -12.36 -6.73 3.66
CA LYS A 14 -12.61 -5.29 3.84
C LYS A 14 -12.92 -4.88 5.28
N LEU A 15 -13.41 -5.79 6.13
CA LEU A 15 -13.67 -5.52 7.54
C LEU A 15 -12.44 -5.75 8.42
N GLU A 16 -11.60 -6.71 8.06
CA GLU A 16 -10.36 -7.02 8.78
C GLU A 16 -9.23 -6.04 8.43
N MET A 17 -9.23 -5.57 7.18
CA MET A 17 -8.19 -4.73 6.59
C MET A 17 -8.78 -3.57 5.78
N PRO A 18 -9.70 -2.78 6.35
CA PRO A 18 -10.38 -1.68 5.66
C PRO A 18 -9.42 -0.65 5.08
N GLN A 19 -8.26 -0.46 5.69
CA GLN A 19 -7.20 0.44 5.21
C GLN A 19 -6.57 -0.04 3.91
N VAL A 20 -6.33 -1.34 3.78
CA VAL A 20 -5.76 -1.94 2.56
C VAL A 20 -6.78 -1.82 1.43
N TYR A 21 -8.02 -2.22 1.72
CA TYR A 21 -9.13 -2.12 0.78
C TYR A 21 -9.42 -0.67 0.37
N GLY A 22 -9.35 0.27 1.32
CA GLY A 22 -9.53 1.70 1.12
C GLY A 22 -8.48 2.31 0.21
N VAL A 23 -7.20 1.93 0.35
CA VAL A 23 -6.12 2.35 -0.56
C VAL A 23 -6.40 1.89 -1.99
N ILE A 24 -6.78 0.62 -2.20
CA ILE A 24 -7.08 0.09 -3.53
C ILE A 24 -8.30 0.82 -4.14
N SER A 25 -9.36 0.99 -3.35
CA SER A 25 -10.58 1.69 -3.77
C SER A 25 -10.31 3.15 -4.14
N SER A 26 -9.48 3.84 -3.35
CA SER A 26 -9.05 5.22 -3.62
C SER A 26 -8.25 5.30 -4.91
N CYS A 27 -7.32 4.36 -5.15
CA CYS A 27 -6.57 4.29 -6.41
C CYS A 27 -7.49 4.16 -7.63
N ILE A 28 -8.55 3.34 -7.54
CA ILE A 28 -9.52 3.19 -8.64
C ILE A 28 -10.27 4.50 -8.88
N ILE A 29 -10.72 5.18 -7.82
CA ILE A 29 -11.44 6.45 -7.93
C ILE A 29 -10.54 7.53 -8.52
N TRP A 30 -9.31 7.67 -8.01
CA TRP A 30 -8.36 8.67 -8.49
C TRP A 30 -7.99 8.43 -9.96
N LYS A 31 -7.79 7.17 -10.39
CA LYS A 31 -7.58 6.87 -11.81
C LYS A 31 -8.76 7.27 -12.69
N LYS A 32 -9.99 7.06 -12.22
CA LYS A 32 -11.21 7.43 -12.97
C LYS A 32 -11.42 8.94 -13.06
N ARG A 33 -10.99 9.70 -12.04
CA ARG A 33 -11.21 11.15 -11.93
C ARG A 33 -10.05 11.98 -12.46
N ALA A 34 -8.88 11.38 -12.72
CA ALA A 34 -7.72 12.11 -13.16
C ALA A 34 -7.94 12.75 -14.54
N SER A 35 -7.81 14.07 -14.60
CA SER A 35 -7.76 14.85 -15.85
C SER A 35 -6.33 15.10 -16.35
N GLY A 36 -5.32 14.65 -15.60
CA GLY A 36 -3.90 14.84 -15.88
C GLY A 36 -3.04 13.68 -15.40
N PRO A 37 -1.70 13.85 -15.37
CA PRO A 37 -0.77 12.80 -14.96
C PRO A 37 -1.07 12.28 -13.56
N ILE A 38 -1.00 10.96 -13.42
CA ILE A 38 -1.22 10.28 -12.14
C ILE A 38 0.14 10.04 -11.49
N HIS A 39 0.33 10.62 -10.32
CA HIS A 39 1.60 10.58 -9.58
C HIS A 39 1.76 9.34 -8.70
N PHE A 40 0.85 8.38 -8.78
CA PHE A 40 0.96 7.11 -8.08
C PHE A 40 0.99 5.92 -9.03
N LYS A 41 1.65 4.86 -8.57
CA LYS A 41 1.73 3.56 -9.22
C LYS A 41 1.32 2.51 -8.20
N ILE A 42 0.55 1.54 -8.64
CA ILE A 42 0.25 0.34 -7.87
C ILE A 42 0.54 -0.84 -8.76
N PHE A 43 1.34 -1.76 -8.24
CA PHE A 43 1.81 -2.89 -9.01
C PHE A 43 2.01 -4.11 -8.11
N SER A 44 1.91 -5.25 -8.74
CA SER A 44 2.25 -6.53 -8.19
C SER A 44 3.77 -6.76 -8.19
N VAL A 45 4.19 -7.63 -7.29
CA VAL A 45 5.58 -7.88 -6.99
C VAL A 45 6.24 -8.87 -7.97
N THR A 46 5.49 -9.87 -8.45
CA THR A 46 5.99 -10.97 -9.30
C THR A 46 5.27 -11.07 -10.65
N GLY A 47 4.63 -9.99 -11.14
CA GLY A 47 3.76 -10.04 -12.33
C GLY A 47 2.32 -10.40 -11.94
N ASP A 48 1.68 -11.39 -12.56
CA ASP A 48 0.23 -11.65 -12.39
C ASP A 48 -0.19 -12.24 -11.02
N ASP A 49 0.74 -12.39 -10.08
CA ASP A 49 0.53 -13.17 -8.85
C ASP A 49 -0.22 -12.44 -7.73
N TYR A 50 -0.66 -11.20 -7.97
CA TYR A 50 -1.51 -10.49 -7.00
C TYR A 50 -2.84 -11.20 -6.79
N LEU A 51 -3.31 -11.97 -7.79
CA LEU A 51 -4.51 -12.80 -7.67
C LEU A 51 -4.34 -14.02 -6.78
N LYS A 52 -3.12 -14.45 -6.44
CA LYS A 52 -2.89 -15.60 -5.54
C LYS A 52 -2.35 -15.19 -4.18
N SER A 53 -1.41 -14.25 -4.17
CA SER A 53 -0.77 -13.78 -2.94
C SER A 53 -1.47 -12.56 -2.33
N GLY A 54 -2.31 -11.86 -3.11
CA GLY A 54 -2.81 -10.54 -2.73
C GLY A 54 -1.70 -9.48 -2.68
N THR A 55 -0.47 -9.79 -3.06
CA THR A 55 0.65 -8.89 -2.84
C THR A 55 0.64 -7.70 -3.79
N PHE A 56 0.76 -6.50 -3.24
CA PHE A 56 0.95 -5.29 -4.03
C PHE A 56 1.86 -4.28 -3.33
N ILE A 57 2.45 -3.42 -4.15
CA ILE A 57 3.18 -2.23 -3.74
C ILE A 57 2.50 -1.03 -4.40
N PHE A 58 2.15 -0.06 -3.58
CA PHE A 58 1.69 1.26 -3.96
C PHE A 58 2.82 2.26 -3.72
N ILE A 59 3.10 3.11 -4.69
CA ILE A 59 4.06 4.20 -4.61
C ILE A 59 3.34 5.48 -5.03
N TRP A 60 3.52 6.55 -4.27
CA TRP A 60 3.10 7.90 -4.64
C TRP A 60 4.31 8.84 -4.58
N GLU A 61 4.68 9.38 -5.74
CA GLU A 61 5.82 10.26 -5.94
C GLU A 61 5.32 11.70 -6.13
N TYR A 62 5.43 12.54 -5.09
CA TYR A 62 5.20 13.98 -5.20
C TYR A 62 6.47 14.74 -4.80
N THR A 63 6.56 15.19 -3.54
CA THR A 63 7.79 15.77 -2.95
C THR A 63 8.65 14.75 -2.21
N SER A 64 8.06 13.61 -1.85
CA SER A 64 8.72 12.46 -1.24
C SER A 64 8.19 11.17 -1.87
N CYS A 65 8.92 10.07 -1.70
CA CYS A 65 8.45 8.75 -2.10
C CYS A 65 7.61 8.15 -0.97
N ASN A 66 6.30 8.06 -1.16
CA ASN A 66 5.40 7.40 -0.20
C ASN A 66 5.12 6.00 -0.69
N LEU A 67 5.49 5.00 0.11
CA LEU A 67 5.35 3.60 -0.23
C LEU A 67 4.39 2.92 0.74
N PHE A 68 3.41 2.20 0.20
CA PHE A 68 2.57 1.30 0.94
C PHE A 68 2.69 -0.09 0.35
N ALA A 69 2.94 -1.10 1.18
CA ALA A 69 3.04 -2.47 0.69
C ALA A 69 2.33 -3.45 1.59
N PHE A 70 1.67 -4.43 0.97
CA PHE A 70 0.87 -5.41 1.69
C PHE A 70 0.74 -6.74 0.94
N THR A 71 0.41 -7.80 1.68
CA THR A 71 0.18 -9.15 1.17
C THR A 71 -0.79 -9.91 2.06
N LEU A 72 -1.55 -10.82 1.47
CA LEU A 72 -2.38 -11.79 2.21
C LEU A 72 -1.56 -13.05 2.59
N GLU A 73 -0.32 -13.17 2.13
CA GLU A 73 0.53 -14.30 2.48
C GLU A 73 0.97 -14.24 3.94
N LYS A 74 0.69 -15.33 4.66
CA LYS A 74 1.13 -15.51 6.06
C LYS A 74 2.64 -15.29 6.26
N HIS A 75 3.46 -15.72 5.30
CA HIS A 75 4.92 -15.66 5.39
C HIS A 75 5.55 -14.51 4.59
N CYS A 76 4.73 -13.68 3.93
CA CYS A 76 5.17 -12.52 3.18
C CYS A 76 6.30 -12.77 2.16
N ILE A 77 6.39 -13.98 1.60
CA ILE A 77 7.51 -14.40 0.74
C ILE A 77 7.49 -13.58 -0.55
N ALA A 78 6.32 -13.44 -1.17
CA ALA A 78 6.15 -12.62 -2.35
C ALA A 78 6.53 -11.18 -2.02
N LEU A 79 5.93 -10.58 -1.00
CA LEU A 79 6.18 -9.19 -0.61
C LEU A 79 7.67 -8.88 -0.40
N HIS A 80 8.35 -9.75 0.37
CA HIS A 80 9.78 -9.66 0.61
C HIS A 80 10.59 -9.64 -0.70
N LYS A 81 10.31 -10.60 -1.57
CA LYS A 81 10.96 -10.73 -2.88
C LYS A 81 10.76 -9.45 -3.71
N GLY A 82 9.56 -8.89 -3.70
CA GLY A 82 9.24 -7.68 -4.47
C GLY A 82 9.96 -6.45 -4.01
N LEU A 83 9.96 -6.21 -2.71
CA LEU A 83 10.66 -5.07 -2.14
C LEU A 83 12.17 -5.18 -2.38
N SER A 84 12.73 -6.38 -2.28
CA SER A 84 14.16 -6.64 -2.49
C SER A 84 14.60 -6.54 -3.95
N GLN A 85 13.75 -6.94 -4.91
CA GLN A 85 14.14 -7.11 -6.32
C GLN A 85 13.59 -6.03 -7.25
N THR A 86 12.60 -5.25 -6.82
CA THR A 86 11.99 -4.25 -7.69
C THR A 86 12.94 -3.10 -7.98
N LYS A 87 13.01 -2.72 -9.25
CA LYS A 87 13.70 -1.50 -9.72
C LYS A 87 12.75 -0.30 -9.79
N ARG A 88 11.48 -0.47 -9.38
CA ARG A 88 10.44 0.56 -9.45
C ARG A 88 10.45 1.51 -8.25
N ILE A 89 11.13 1.12 -7.16
CA ILE A 89 11.32 1.95 -5.98
C ILE A 89 12.72 2.56 -6.07
N LYS A 90 12.78 3.88 -5.99
CA LYS A 90 14.04 4.61 -5.88
C LYS A 90 14.42 4.73 -4.42
N TRP A 91 15.14 3.73 -3.91
CA TRP A 91 15.53 3.66 -2.50
C TRP A 91 16.53 4.74 -2.06
N ASN A 92 17.14 5.44 -3.03
CA ASN A 92 18.10 6.52 -2.83
C ASN A 92 17.48 7.92 -2.81
N GLU A 93 16.15 8.05 -2.84
CA GLU A 93 15.47 9.34 -2.66
C GLU A 93 15.69 9.86 -1.23
N GLU A 94 15.79 11.18 -1.07
CA GLU A 94 16.12 11.81 0.22
C GLU A 94 15.15 11.47 1.35
N ARG A 95 13.88 11.18 1.02
CA ARG A 95 12.83 10.87 1.99
C ARG A 95 11.87 9.82 1.45
N ILE A 96 11.86 8.67 2.11
CA ILE A 96 10.92 7.58 1.85
C ILE A 96 10.04 7.36 3.08
N TRP A 97 8.73 7.49 2.89
CA TRP A 97 7.74 7.09 3.89
C TRP A 97 7.28 5.67 3.57
N PHE A 98 7.76 4.70 4.32
CA PHE A 98 7.39 3.30 4.13
C PHE A 98 6.32 2.88 5.15
N LEU A 99 5.07 2.83 4.71
CA LEU A 99 3.93 2.35 5.49
C LEU A 99 3.68 0.86 5.23
N VAL A 100 3.67 0.08 6.30
CA VAL A 100 3.25 -1.33 6.29
C VAL A 100 2.29 -1.59 7.44
N PRO A 101 1.29 -2.46 7.26
CA PRO A 101 0.53 -3.02 8.38
C PRO A 101 1.45 -3.80 9.32
N HIS A 102 1.04 -3.91 10.59
CA HIS A 102 1.85 -4.54 11.64
C HIS A 102 2.29 -5.97 11.28
N SER A 103 1.44 -6.74 10.59
CA SER A 103 1.75 -8.11 10.14
C SER A 103 2.93 -8.20 9.16
N CYS A 104 3.29 -7.11 8.49
CA CYS A 104 4.37 -7.03 7.51
C CYS A 104 5.61 -6.31 8.05
N ILE A 105 5.64 -5.95 9.34
CA ILE A 105 6.69 -5.07 9.88
C ILE A 105 8.09 -5.68 9.83
N SER A 106 8.20 -6.99 10.06
CA SER A 106 9.48 -7.71 10.00
C SER A 106 10.11 -7.61 8.61
N ILE A 107 9.28 -7.61 7.56
CA ILE A 107 9.74 -7.43 6.19
C ILE A 107 10.26 -6.02 5.96
N ALA A 108 9.57 -4.99 6.46
CA ALA A 108 10.04 -3.62 6.33
C ALA A 108 11.40 -3.43 7.01
N VAL A 109 11.57 -3.97 8.22
CA VAL A 109 12.86 -3.94 8.94
C VAL A 109 13.96 -4.63 8.15
N ASP A 110 13.75 -5.87 7.72
CA ASP A 110 14.76 -6.63 6.97
C ASP A 110 15.13 -5.96 5.64
N ILE A 111 14.16 -5.35 4.93
CA ILE A 111 14.43 -4.57 3.71
C ILE A 111 15.28 -3.33 4.02
N THR A 112 14.94 -2.59 5.08
CA THR A 112 15.71 -1.39 5.46
C THR A 112 17.15 -1.72 5.86
N GLU A 113 17.35 -2.84 6.56
CA GLU A 113 18.68 -3.34 6.93
C GLU A 113 19.48 -3.80 5.72
N LYS A 114 18.90 -4.61 4.83
CA LYS A 114 19.56 -5.10 3.61
C LYS A 114 19.95 -4.02 2.63
N LEU A 115 19.15 -2.96 2.54
CA LEU A 115 19.42 -1.83 1.68
C LEU A 115 20.35 -0.80 2.33
N GLU A 116 20.82 -1.06 3.56
CA GLU A 116 21.70 -0.19 4.34
C GLU A 116 21.17 1.25 4.39
N LEU A 117 19.84 1.41 4.53
CA LEU A 117 19.21 2.73 4.52
C LEU A 117 19.60 3.48 5.79
N SER A 118 20.55 4.41 5.66
CA SER A 118 20.98 5.27 6.75
C SER A 118 19.81 6.09 7.31
N HIS A 119 19.78 6.27 8.64
CA HIS A 119 18.79 7.11 9.35
C HIS A 119 17.32 6.67 9.24
N CYS A 120 17.04 5.36 9.29
CA CYS A 120 15.67 4.86 9.42
C CYS A 120 15.08 5.23 10.79
N LYS A 121 13.90 5.86 10.81
CA LYS A 121 13.12 6.09 12.03
C LYS A 121 11.76 5.41 11.90
N ARG A 122 11.49 4.50 12.84
CA ARG A 122 10.19 3.83 12.95
C ARG A 122 9.20 4.71 13.72
N PHE A 123 7.97 4.72 13.23
CA PHE A 123 6.82 5.32 13.91
C PHE A 123 5.68 4.30 13.93
N ASP A 124 5.10 4.10 15.11
CA ASP A 124 3.87 3.31 15.25
C ASP A 124 2.68 4.28 15.21
N ALA A 125 1.69 3.97 14.38
CA ALA A 125 0.48 4.77 14.23
C ALA A 125 -0.75 3.90 14.49
N ALA A 126 -1.67 4.41 15.30
CA ALA A 126 -3.00 3.82 15.45
C ALA A 126 -3.89 4.26 14.29
N MET A 127 -4.83 3.40 13.90
CA MET A 127 -5.80 3.69 12.88
C MET A 127 -7.20 3.40 13.40
N TRP A 128 -8.10 4.36 13.23
CA TRP A 128 -9.51 4.23 13.58
C TRP A 128 -10.33 4.19 12.30
N ILE A 129 -11.30 3.29 12.27
CA ILE A 129 -12.25 3.17 11.16
C ILE A 129 -13.62 3.57 11.68
N LEU A 130 -14.28 4.43 10.91
CA LEU A 130 -15.66 4.80 11.13
C LEU A 130 -16.45 4.29 9.93
N GLU A 131 -17.54 3.56 10.21
CA GLU A 131 -18.44 3.10 9.15
C GLU A 131 -19.05 4.30 8.44
N LYS A 132 -19.38 4.11 7.15
CA LYS A 132 -19.86 5.21 6.32
C LYS A 132 -21.14 5.82 6.90
N GLU A 133 -22.08 4.98 7.30
CA GLU A 133 -23.37 5.36 7.87
C GLU A 133 -23.19 6.18 9.15
N GLU A 134 -22.23 5.82 9.99
CA GLU A 134 -21.85 6.58 11.18
C GLU A 134 -21.13 7.89 10.82
N SER A 135 -20.27 7.88 9.81
CA SER A 135 -19.54 9.08 9.36
C SER A 135 -20.46 10.17 8.81
N LEU A 136 -21.57 9.77 8.16
CA LEU A 136 -22.55 10.69 7.59
C LEU A 136 -23.28 11.51 8.67
N LYS A 137 -23.32 11.04 9.93
CA LYS A 137 -23.89 11.81 11.05
C LYS A 137 -23.10 13.09 11.36
N PHE A 138 -21.85 13.16 10.92
CA PHE A 138 -20.96 14.31 11.09
C PHE A 138 -20.84 15.16 9.82
N ASP A 139 -21.48 14.75 8.73
CA ASP A 139 -21.49 15.48 7.47
C ASP A 139 -22.48 16.65 7.59
N ASN A 140 -21.98 17.74 8.17
CA ASN A 140 -22.73 18.97 8.32
C ASN A 140 -22.67 19.72 6.98
N PRO A 141 -23.79 19.89 6.26
CA PRO A 141 -23.77 20.61 4.98
C PRO A 141 -23.33 22.05 5.25
N ARG A 142 -22.09 22.38 4.86
CA ARG A 142 -21.61 23.75 4.77
C ARG A 142 -21.94 24.31 3.39
#